data_AF-A0A0Q5QZ50-F1
#
_entry.id   AF-A0A0Q5QZ50-F1
#
_cell.length_a   1.000
_cell.length_b   1.000
_cell.length_c   1.000
_cell.angle_alpha   90.00
_cell.angle_beta   90.00
_cell.angle_gamma   90.00
#
_symmetry.space_group_name_H-M   'P 1'
#
loop_
_entity.id
_entity.type
_entity.pdbx_description
1 polymer ?
#
loop_
_entity_poly.entity_id
_entity_poly.type
_entity_poly.pdbx_seq_one_letter_code
_entity_poly.pdbx_strand_id
1 'polypeptide(L)'
;MGQVLIRNLDDALLDDYRRVAKEHGRSLEAELRDGLLRARPKRRLSKEELIALLREVQAMTPPGVTQSDSTAIIREMRDKGYGFSD
;
A
#
# COMPACT_ATOMS: atom_id res chain seq x y z
N MET A 1 -1.27 -18.24 17.30
CA MET A 1 -0.61 -17.33 18.25
C MET A 1 0.88 -17.59 18.19
N GLY A 2 1.70 -16.59 17.90
CA GLY A 2 3.16 -16.71 17.89
C GLY A 2 3.75 -15.50 18.60
N GLN A 3 4.84 -15.71 19.34
CA GLN A 3 5.52 -14.67 20.10
C GLN A 3 6.98 -14.61 19.68
N VAL A 4 7.51 -13.41 19.50
CA VAL A 4 8.92 -13.15 19.18
C VAL A 4 9.48 -12.22 20.24
N LEU A 5 10.64 -12.56 20.80
CA LEU A 5 11.39 -11.69 21.70
C LEU A 5 12.56 -11.07 20.94
N ILE A 6 12.55 -9.75 20.80
CA ILE A 6 13.66 -8.99 20.21
C ILE A 6 14.51 -8.48 21.38
N ARG A 7 15.76 -8.93 21.45
CA ARG A 7 16.72 -8.52 22.50
C ARG A 7 17.64 -7.42 21.98
N ASN A 8 18.21 -6.64 22.89
CA ASN A 8 19.19 -5.59 22.59
C ASN A 8 18.66 -4.56 21.58
N LEU A 9 17.38 -4.17 21.73
CA LEU A 9 16.82 -3.07 20.96
C LEU A 9 17.33 -1.75 21.55
N ASP A 10 17.69 -0.80 20.70
CA ASP A 10 18.06 0.54 21.12
C ASP A 10 16.88 1.21 21.87
N ASP A 11 17.14 1.74 23.06
CA ASP A 11 16.14 2.39 23.89
C ASP A 11 15.57 3.64 23.19
N ALA A 12 16.41 4.37 22.45
CA ALA A 12 15.96 5.54 21.69
C ALA A 12 14.92 5.16 20.62
N LEU A 13 15.16 4.03 19.93
CA LEU A 13 14.23 3.49 18.94
C LEU A 13 12.91 3.08 19.59
N LEU A 14 12.97 2.45 20.77
CA LEU A 14 11.77 2.05 21.51
C LEU A 14 10.93 3.26 21.92
N ASP A 15 11.57 4.35 22.32
CA ASP A 15 10.90 5.60 22.71
C ASP A 15 10.24 6.31 21.52
N ASP A 16 10.88 6.30 20.35
CA ASP A 16 10.26 6.81 19.12
C ASP A 16 8.96 6.06 18.80
N TYR A 17 8.95 4.72 18.89
CA TYR A 17 7.73 3.93 18.68
C TYR A 17 6.69 4.16 19.77
N ARG A 18 7.08 4.38 21.03
CA ARG A 18 6.13 4.75 22.10
C ARG A 18 5.45 6.09 21.82
N ARG A 19 6.19 7.07 21.30
CA ARG A 19 5.65 8.38 20.92
C ARG A 19 4.61 8.22 19.80
N VAL A 20 4.97 7.54 18.72
CA VAL A 20 4.08 7.32 17.58
C VAL A 20 2.84 6.51 17.99
N ALA A 21 2.98 5.48 18.83
CA ALA A 21 1.84 4.71 19.31
C ALA A 21 0.83 5.59 20.08
N LYS A 22 1.31 6.52 20.91
CA LYS A 22 0.47 7.50 21.62
C LYS A 22 -0.24 8.45 20.65
N GLU A 23 0.49 8.97 19.66
CA GLU A 23 -0.08 9.85 18.62
C GLU A 23 -1.19 9.14 17.83
N HIS A 24 -1.02 7.86 17.52
CA HIS A 24 -2.01 7.03 16.86
C HIS A 24 -3.12 6.51 17.78
N GLY A 25 -3.07 6.78 19.08
CA GLY A 25 -4.05 6.30 20.06
C GLY A 25 -4.11 4.78 20.21
N ARG A 26 -2.99 4.08 19.99
CA ARG A 26 -2.90 2.61 20.08
C ARG A 26 -1.77 2.15 21.00
N SER A 27 -1.79 0.87 21.38
CA SER A 27 -0.72 0.30 22.19
C SER A 27 0.59 0.18 21.39
N LEU A 28 1.73 0.20 22.09
CA LEU A 28 3.04 -0.04 21.47
C LEU A 28 3.07 -1.40 20.73
N GLU A 29 2.47 -2.44 21.31
CA GLU A 29 2.38 -3.74 20.65
C GLU A 29 1.61 -3.65 19.32
N ALA A 30 0.48 -2.94 19.30
CA ALA A 30 -0.31 -2.76 18.08
C ALA A 30 0.46 -1.96 17.02
N GLU A 31 1.20 -0.93 17.43
CA GLU A 31 2.09 -0.15 16.56
C GLU A 31 3.16 -1.03 15.92
N LEU A 32 3.89 -1.80 16.73
CA LEU A 32 4.95 -2.70 16.25
C LEU A 32 4.38 -3.81 15.36
N ARG A 33 3.21 -4.35 15.71
CA ARG A 33 2.53 -5.37 14.90
C ARG A 33 2.18 -4.84 13.52
N ASP A 34 1.63 -3.64 13.42
CA ASP A 34 1.33 -2.99 12.15
C ASP A 34 2.61 -2.69 11.36
N GLY A 35 3.66 -2.20 12.02
CA GLY A 35 4.97 -2.02 11.41
C GLY A 35 5.51 -3.30 10.76
N LEU A 36 5.44 -4.43 11.48
CA LEU A 36 5.85 -5.75 10.96
C LEU A 36 4.97 -6.22 9.79
N LEU A 37 3.65 -5.96 9.83
CA LEU A 37 2.74 -6.30 8.73
C LEU A 37 3.05 -5.50 7.47
N ARG A 38 3.35 -4.22 7.60
CA ARG A 38 3.76 -3.35 6.48
C ARG A 38 5.12 -3.74 5.92
N ALA A 39 6.04 -4.13 6.80
CA ALA A 39 7.37 -4.61 6.43
C ALA A 39 7.40 -6.09 6.00
N ARG A 40 6.22 -6.74 5.87
CA ARG A 40 6.14 -8.15 5.51
C ARG A 40 6.98 -8.42 4.24
N PRO A 41 7.95 -9.34 4.30
CA PRO A 41 8.80 -9.63 3.15
C PRO A 41 7.95 -9.97 1.93
N LYS A 42 8.16 -9.22 0.84
CA LYS A 42 7.51 -9.50 -0.43
C LYS A 42 8.17 -10.74 -1.01
N ARG A 43 7.43 -11.86 -1.05
CA ARG A 43 7.85 -13.01 -1.82
C ARG A 43 7.80 -12.65 -3.30
N ARG A 44 8.90 -12.89 -4.03
CA ARG A 44 8.84 -12.86 -5.50
C ARG A 44 7.91 -13.98 -5.95
N LEU A 45 6.90 -13.62 -6.74
CA LEU A 45 6.06 -14.61 -7.40
C LEU A 45 6.91 -15.45 -8.33
N SER A 46 6.61 -16.75 -8.44
CA SER A 46 7.13 -17.57 -9.52
C SER A 46 6.58 -17.05 -10.85
N LYS A 47 7.17 -17.50 -11.96
CA LYS A 47 6.69 -17.15 -13.30
C LYS A 47 5.23 -17.56 -13.49
N GLU A 48 4.88 -18.75 -13.00
CA GLU A 48 3.54 -19.35 -13.12
C GLU A 48 2.52 -18.55 -12.31
N GLU A 49 2.87 -18.16 -11.08
CA GLU A 49 2.02 -17.33 -10.22
C GLU A 49 1.81 -15.93 -10.80
N LEU A 50 2.86 -15.34 -11.39
CA LEU A 50 2.75 -14.05 -12.05
C LEU A 50 1.82 -14.13 -13.28
N ILE A 51 1.93 -15.19 -14.09
CA ILE A 51 1.04 -15.41 -15.24
C ILE A 51 -0.40 -15.62 -14.78
N ALA A 52 -0.62 -16.37 -13.70
CA ALA A 52 -1.95 -16.57 -13.13
C ALA A 52 -2.57 -15.25 -12.65
N LEU A 53 -1.80 -14.44 -11.92
CA LEU A 53 -2.23 -13.12 -11.48
C LEU A 53 -2.58 -12.20 -12.65
N LEU A 54 -1.75 -12.20 -13.71
CA LEU A 54 -2.02 -11.40 -14.92
C LEU A 54 -3.34 -11.80 -15.58
N ARG A 55 -3.64 -13.10 -15.65
CA ARG A 55 -4.91 -13.59 -16.21
C ARG A 55 -6.10 -13.19 -15.37
N GLU A 56 -5.99 -13.26 -14.04
CA GLU A 56 -7.03 -12.81 -13.12
C GLU A 56 -7.33 -11.32 -13.29
N VAL A 57 -6.29 -10.48 -13.29
CA VAL A 57 -6.43 -9.03 -13.49
C VAL A 57 -7.00 -8.71 -14.88
N GLN A 58 -6.57 -9.42 -15.93
CA GLN A 58 -7.13 -9.28 -17.27
C GLN A 58 -8.61 -9.65 -17.31
N ALA A 59 -9.03 -10.71 -16.59
CA ALA A 59 -10.43 -11.12 -16.51
C ALA A 59 -11.33 -10.09 -15.80
N MET A 60 -10.76 -9.27 -14.91
CA MET A 60 -11.47 -8.14 -14.31
C MET A 60 -11.74 -6.99 -15.31
N THR A 61 -11.09 -6.99 -16.46
CA THR A 61 -11.32 -6.02 -17.53
C THR A 61 -12.33 -6.58 -18.53
N PRO A 62 -13.54 -5.99 -18.67
CA PRO A 62 -14.53 -6.47 -19.62
C PRO A 62 -13.96 -6.48 -21.05
N PRO A 63 -14.12 -7.59 -21.80
CA PRO A 63 -13.67 -7.63 -23.18
C PRO A 63 -14.46 -6.65 -24.05
N GLY A 64 -13.78 -6.03 -25.02
CA GLY A 64 -14.42 -5.12 -25.98
C GLY A 64 -14.61 -3.68 -25.50
N VAL A 65 -14.17 -3.33 -24.29
CA VAL A 65 -14.14 -1.93 -23.84
C VAL A 65 -12.86 -1.26 -24.34
N THR A 66 -13.00 -0.27 -25.22
CA THR A 66 -11.88 0.58 -25.62
C THR A 66 -11.35 1.32 -24.40
N GLN A 67 -10.13 0.99 -23.99
CA GLN A 67 -9.44 1.73 -22.94
C GLN A 67 -9.11 3.13 -23.47
N SER A 68 -9.66 4.17 -22.85
CA SER A 68 -9.30 5.54 -23.15
C SER A 68 -7.91 5.85 -22.61
N ASP A 69 -7.09 6.55 -23.38
CA ASP A 69 -5.82 7.07 -22.87
C ASP A 69 -6.10 8.12 -21.79
N SER A 70 -5.92 7.72 -20.53
CA SER A 70 -6.08 8.60 -19.36
C SER A 70 -5.23 9.87 -19.46
N THR A 71 -4.10 9.82 -20.18
CA THR A 71 -3.19 10.96 -20.35
C THR A 71 -3.84 12.10 -21.13
N ALA A 72 -4.70 11.77 -22.11
CA ALA A 72 -5.45 12.78 -22.88
C ALA A 72 -6.47 13.50 -21.98
N ILE A 73 -7.19 12.75 -21.14
CA ILE A 73 -8.18 13.29 -20.20
C ILE A 73 -7.50 14.17 -19.15
N ILE A 74 -6.37 13.72 -18.58
CA ILE A 74 -5.61 14.50 -17.58
C ILE A 74 -5.11 15.81 -18.18
N ARG A 75 -4.61 15.79 -19.42
CA ARG A 75 -4.17 17.02 -20.13
C ARG A 75 -5.34 17.96 -20.36
N GLU A 76 -6.47 17.45 -20.85
CA GLU A 76 -7.67 18.25 -21.06
C GLU A 76 -8.13 18.92 -19.75
N MET A 77 -8.20 18.18 -18.64
CA MET A 77 -8.62 18.74 -17.35
C MET A 77 -7.61 19.76 -16.79
N ARG A 78 -6.30 19.53 -16.98
CA ARG A 78 -5.27 20.49 -16.60
C ARG A 78 -5.38 21.78 -17.42
N ASP A 79 -5.54 21.65 -18.74
CA ASP A 79 -5.47 22.76 -19.69
C ASP A 79 -6.78 23.57 -19.70
N LYS A 80 -7.94 22.96 -19.42
CA LYS A 80 -9.23 23.64 -19.25
C LYS A 80 -9.44 24.23 -17.86
N GLY A 81 -8.63 23.84 -16.88
CA GLY A 81 -8.79 24.22 -15.47
C GLY A 81 -9.92 23.44 -14.79
N TYR A 82 -9.70 23.06 -13.52
CA TYR A 82 -10.75 22.44 -12.70
C TYR A 82 -11.64 23.55 -12.12
N GLY A 83 -12.77 23.84 -12.76
CA GLY A 83 -13.74 24.83 -12.25
C GLY A 83 -14.82 25.19 -13.26
N PHE A 84 -16.07 25.22 -12.82
CA PHE A 84 -17.29 25.43 -13.59
C PHE A 84 -17.34 26.79 -14.31
N SER A 85 -17.95 26.81 -15.50
CA SER A 85 -18.43 28.02 -16.17
C SER A 85 -19.83 28.36 -15.62
N ASP A 86 -19.99 29.61 -15.16
CA ASP A 86 -21.20 30.34 -14.73
C ASP A 86 -22.10 29.74 -13.63
#